data_AF-A0A9N9C1J2-F1
#
_entry.id   AF-A0A9N9C1J2-F1
#
_cell.length_a   1.000
_cell.length_b   1.000
_cell.length_c   1.000
_cell.angle_alpha   90.00
_cell.angle_beta   90.00
_cell.angle_gamma   90.00
#
_symmetry.space_group_name_H-M   'P 1'
#
loop_
_entity.id
_entity.type
_entity.pdbx_description
1 polymer ?
#
loop_
_entity_poly.entity_id
_entity_poly.type
_entity_poly.pdbx_seq_one_letter_code
_entity_poly.pdbx_strand_id
1 'polypeptide(L)'
;MPITTHTQRHQSSSLCFSHNTSTTLSSFSVVNHLSPEIFVAIVRDLSPADLLNLTFVCKLYREYLCSPNSSMTQEIWRRSRLCYYPSLSLPPPEGMDEKSYLEFARLREDCQLCGRVVNLVVHWAFRLRCCDRCLKTNIKCEREICDYFCTPEEKRAILQGLPYIEIRSERFYWKYQWTLAEYRYISCHPRKKSLWLDQQKLSTLKIMDDAKSRMQSSITQNRKCLIRETKQTMIDSIIDELCEIRSLDGEQVYRSTYLRRSPAYCRAMSNISEPINDDWIAIKKSMKKTYTAVTFAIEFSQRQIQIEHRIDQLWRSPIQLKDPCLRYLRFCPTYKNLIFFNNDPSIPFTKCQLYCLICQIKAEAEYYRKHPNELSHVARALILGLERLQIFRCALCCKNVNSKINYRFIDVRDHLEGSFHCVLKFVEEDHVLINEYGLEILRKREYRYNR
;
A
#
# COMPACT_ATOMS: atom_id res chain seq x y z
N MET A 1 66.13 -2.47 8.65
CA MET A 1 66.75 -2.16 9.95
C MET A 1 65.79 -1.31 10.78
N PRO A 2 65.56 -1.62 12.07
CA PRO A 2 64.33 -1.25 12.78
C PRO A 2 64.55 -0.26 13.94
N ILE A 3 63.55 0.57 14.25
CA ILE A 3 63.38 1.23 15.56
C ILE A 3 61.89 1.21 15.96
N THR A 4 61.57 0.24 16.81
CA THR A 4 60.69 0.23 18.00
C THR A 4 59.52 1.21 18.19
N THR A 5 58.33 0.61 18.28
CA THR A 5 57.28 0.69 19.34
C THR A 5 56.97 2.01 20.05
N HIS A 6 55.70 2.42 20.01
CA HIS A 6 54.96 2.74 21.24
C HIS A 6 53.47 2.43 21.11
N THR A 7 53.02 1.50 21.95
CA THR A 7 51.64 1.19 22.27
C THR A 7 51.23 2.07 23.45
N GLN A 8 50.06 2.71 23.42
CA GLN A 8 49.43 3.23 24.65
C GLN A 8 47.96 2.82 24.69
N ARG A 9 47.71 1.88 25.61
CA ARG A 9 46.44 1.56 26.24
C ARG A 9 46.07 2.72 27.17
N HIS A 10 44.80 3.10 27.17
CA HIS A 10 44.18 3.75 28.32
C HIS A 10 43.04 2.86 28.85
N GLN A 11 43.38 2.01 29.82
CA GLN A 11 42.55 1.72 31.00
C GLN A 11 43.10 2.68 32.09
N SER A 12 42.38 3.21 33.09
CA SER A 12 41.23 2.74 33.84
C SER A 12 40.69 3.93 34.65
N SER A 13 39.41 3.95 34.99
CA SER A 13 39.00 4.40 36.33
C SER A 13 37.68 3.73 36.70
N SER A 14 37.83 2.65 37.46
CA SER A 14 36.80 1.98 38.23
C SER A 14 36.33 2.87 39.37
N LEU A 15 35.02 3.09 39.47
CA LEU A 15 34.35 3.39 40.74
C LEU A 15 33.18 2.41 40.88
N CYS A 16 33.39 1.44 41.77
CA CYS A 16 32.39 0.54 42.28
C CYS A 16 31.61 1.24 43.39
N PHE A 17 30.28 1.25 43.31
CA PHE A 17 29.40 1.31 44.49
C PHE A 17 28.08 0.58 44.21
N SER A 18 27.96 -0.56 44.90
CA SER A 18 26.79 -1.13 45.57
C SER A 18 25.41 -1.21 44.89
N HIS A 19 24.93 -2.46 44.86
CA HIS A 19 23.56 -2.93 44.96
C HIS A 19 22.46 -1.89 45.25
N ASN A 20 21.50 -1.82 44.33
CA ASN A 20 20.08 -1.76 44.67
C ASN A 20 19.30 -2.66 43.71
N THR A 21 18.91 -3.82 44.22
CA THR A 21 17.83 -4.64 43.71
C THR A 21 16.51 -3.88 43.87
N SER A 22 15.78 -3.65 42.76
CA SER A 22 14.36 -4.00 42.64
C SER A 22 13.74 -3.47 41.34
N THR A 23 12.92 -4.32 40.72
CA THR A 23 11.79 -3.99 39.82
C THR A 23 12.07 -3.42 38.42
N THR A 24 12.70 -4.20 37.53
CA THR A 24 12.41 -4.18 36.07
C THR A 24 12.70 -5.53 35.40
N LEU A 25 12.00 -6.60 35.80
CA LEU A 25 12.07 -7.91 35.12
C LEU A 25 10.66 -8.48 35.01
N SER A 26 9.95 -8.10 33.94
CA SER A 26 8.67 -8.74 33.59
C SER A 26 8.26 -8.51 32.12
N SER A 27 8.64 -7.40 31.48
CA SER A 27 8.18 -7.09 30.11
C SER A 27 9.02 -7.69 28.97
N PHE A 28 10.23 -8.22 29.24
CA PHE A 28 11.13 -8.74 28.19
C PHE A 28 10.93 -10.24 27.84
N SER A 29 10.02 -10.93 28.54
CA SER A 29 9.85 -12.39 28.47
C SER A 29 8.92 -12.85 27.33
N VAL A 30 7.86 -12.11 27.02
CA VAL A 30 6.82 -12.57 26.08
C VAL A 30 7.32 -12.67 24.63
N VAL A 31 8.29 -11.84 24.25
CA VAL A 31 8.76 -11.70 22.86
C VAL A 31 9.70 -12.84 22.44
N ASN A 32 10.39 -13.48 23.38
CA ASN A 32 11.34 -14.58 23.11
C ASN A 32 10.68 -15.97 22.99
N HIS A 33 9.35 -16.05 23.15
CA HIS A 33 8.58 -17.31 23.08
C HIS A 33 7.55 -17.34 21.95
N LEU A 34 7.58 -16.37 21.03
CA LEU A 34 6.71 -16.39 19.85
C LEU A 34 7.12 -17.54 18.94
N SER A 35 6.14 -18.35 18.50
CA SER A 35 6.40 -19.35 17.47
C SER A 35 6.83 -18.65 16.17
N PRO A 36 7.65 -19.30 15.32
CA PRO A 36 8.06 -18.73 14.03
C PRO A 36 6.88 -18.26 13.18
N GLU A 37 5.75 -18.96 13.23
CA GLU A 37 4.54 -18.65 12.46
C GLU A 37 3.88 -17.34 12.92
N ILE A 38 3.78 -17.13 14.24
CA ILE A 38 3.22 -15.89 14.79
C ILE A 38 4.18 -14.73 14.51
N PHE A 39 5.49 -14.95 14.65
CA PHE A 39 6.48 -13.95 14.30
C PHE A 39 6.35 -13.52 12.83
N VAL A 40 6.29 -14.48 11.90
CA VAL A 40 6.07 -14.22 10.47
C VAL A 40 4.79 -13.44 10.24
N ALA A 41 3.68 -13.84 10.88
CA ALA A 41 2.40 -13.15 10.73
C ALA A 41 2.45 -11.68 11.16
N ILE A 42 3.24 -11.36 12.19
CA ILE A 42 3.44 -9.98 12.66
C ILE A 42 4.33 -9.19 11.69
N VAL A 43 5.46 -9.77 11.26
CA VAL A 43 6.47 -9.01 10.49
C VAL A 43 6.17 -8.92 8.99
N ARG A 44 5.31 -9.79 8.46
CA ARG A 44 5.04 -9.91 7.01
C ARG A 44 4.53 -8.62 6.35
N ASP A 45 3.88 -7.75 7.11
CA ASP A 45 3.30 -6.51 6.59
C ASP A 45 4.07 -5.25 7.04
N LEU A 46 5.23 -5.41 7.68
CA LEU A 46 6.10 -4.30 8.09
C LEU A 46 6.88 -3.69 6.93
N SER A 47 7.28 -2.42 7.10
CA SER A 47 8.12 -1.72 6.14
C SER A 47 9.55 -2.26 6.12
N PRO A 48 10.30 -2.10 5.02
CA PRO A 48 11.69 -2.55 4.96
C PRO A 48 12.60 -1.92 6.02
N ALA A 49 12.32 -0.67 6.44
CA ALA A 49 13.06 0.00 7.51
C ALA A 49 12.77 -0.63 8.88
N ASP A 50 11.50 -0.94 9.17
CA ASP A 50 11.11 -1.59 10.41
C ASP A 50 11.68 -3.01 10.50
N LEU A 51 11.64 -3.77 9.40
CA LEU A 51 12.27 -5.08 9.30
C LEU A 51 13.77 -4.99 9.58
N LEU A 52 14.45 -3.99 9.02
CA LEU A 52 15.88 -3.77 9.26
C LEU A 52 16.14 -3.46 10.74
N ASN A 53 15.32 -2.60 11.35
CA ASN A 53 15.41 -2.27 12.78
C ASN A 53 15.23 -3.51 13.66
N LEU A 54 14.28 -4.39 13.32
CA LEU A 54 14.06 -5.66 14.04
C LEU A 54 15.29 -6.57 14.02
N THR A 55 16.15 -6.49 12.99
CA THR A 55 17.39 -7.28 12.94
C THR A 55 18.40 -6.90 14.03
N PHE A 56 18.25 -5.73 14.66
CA PHE A 56 19.11 -5.25 15.74
C PHE A 56 18.52 -5.49 17.14
N VAL A 57 17.27 -5.97 17.25
CA VAL A 57 16.58 -6.12 18.54
C VAL A 57 17.09 -7.32 19.33
N CYS A 58 17.15 -8.51 18.72
CA CYS A 58 17.67 -9.71 19.37
C CYS A 58 18.26 -10.71 18.36
N LYS A 59 19.03 -11.69 18.86
CA LYS A 59 19.68 -12.72 18.03
C LYS A 59 18.67 -13.55 17.24
N LEU A 60 17.56 -13.93 17.86
CA LEU A 60 16.51 -14.74 17.24
C LEU A 60 15.89 -14.04 16.02
N TYR A 61 15.57 -12.75 16.15
CA TYR A 61 15.00 -11.96 15.06
C TYR A 61 16.00 -11.76 13.93
N ARG A 62 17.27 -11.56 14.29
CA ARG A 62 18.36 -11.49 13.32
C ARG A 62 18.48 -12.81 12.55
N GLU A 63 18.39 -13.96 13.22
CA GLU A 63 18.43 -15.27 12.56
C GLU A 63 17.25 -15.46 11.59
N TYR A 64 16.04 -15.08 11.98
CA TYR A 64 14.86 -15.16 11.10
C TYR A 64 14.90 -14.20 9.92
N LEU A 65 15.45 -13.00 10.10
CA LEU A 65 15.41 -11.93 9.10
C LEU A 65 16.70 -11.83 8.25
N CYS A 66 17.81 -12.45 8.65
CA CYS A 66 19.09 -12.35 7.95
C CYS A 66 19.60 -13.68 7.38
N SER A 67 18.73 -14.69 7.20
CA SER A 67 19.10 -15.95 6.56
C SER A 67 18.90 -15.88 5.03
N PRO A 68 19.98 -15.70 4.22
CA PRO A 68 19.85 -15.45 2.78
C PRO A 68 19.29 -16.65 2.01
N ASN A 69 19.51 -17.88 2.51
CA ASN A 69 19.06 -19.11 1.85
C ASN A 69 17.67 -19.58 2.30
N SER A 70 17.07 -18.91 3.30
CA SER A 70 15.75 -19.24 3.80
C SER A 70 14.66 -18.68 2.89
N SER A 71 13.86 -19.55 2.29
CA SER A 71 12.72 -19.15 1.43
C SER A 71 11.75 -18.23 2.15
N MET A 72 11.48 -18.51 3.44
CA MET A 72 10.63 -17.69 4.29
C MET A 72 11.19 -16.28 4.49
N THR A 73 12.49 -16.18 4.77
CA THR A 73 13.16 -14.88 4.94
C THR A 73 13.11 -14.07 3.65
N GLN A 74 13.41 -14.71 2.51
CA GLN A 74 13.33 -14.05 1.20
C GLN A 74 11.90 -13.55 0.92
N GLU A 75 10.87 -14.34 1.27
CA GLU A 75 9.48 -13.96 1.04
C GLU A 75 9.02 -12.77 1.91
N ILE A 76 9.46 -12.71 3.17
CA ILE A 76 9.19 -11.55 4.05
C ILE A 76 9.73 -10.26 3.41
N TRP A 77 11.00 -10.27 3.01
CA TRP A 77 11.64 -9.10 2.38
C TRP A 77 11.05 -8.78 1.01
N ARG A 78 10.74 -9.79 0.20
CA ARG A 78 10.10 -9.62 -1.11
C ARG A 78 8.75 -8.94 -0.99
N ARG A 79 7.89 -9.44 -0.10
CA ARG A 79 6.55 -8.86 0.10
C ARG A 79 6.66 -7.43 0.59
N SER A 80 7.52 -7.18 1.57
CA SER A 80 7.77 -5.82 2.07
C SER A 80 8.29 -4.89 0.95
N ARG A 81 9.25 -5.33 0.13
CA ARG A 81 9.72 -4.59 -1.06
C ARG A 81 8.58 -4.23 -2.01
N LEU A 82 7.75 -5.20 -2.40
CA LEU A 82 6.68 -4.97 -3.37
C LEU A 82 5.57 -4.08 -2.84
N CYS A 83 5.27 -4.15 -1.54
CA CYS A 83 4.28 -3.30 -0.89
C CYS A 83 4.76 -1.85 -0.74
N TYR A 84 6.00 -1.63 -0.29
CA TYR A 84 6.48 -0.30 0.11
C TYR A 84 7.36 0.38 -0.95
N TYR A 85 8.01 -0.37 -1.84
CA TYR A 85 8.80 0.16 -2.94
C TYR A 85 8.36 -0.42 -4.30
N PRO A 86 7.17 -0.03 -4.81
CA PRO A 86 6.70 -0.46 -6.13
C PRO A 86 7.68 -0.13 -7.28
N SER A 87 8.53 0.89 -7.11
CA SER A 87 9.61 1.23 -8.05
C SER A 87 10.68 0.15 -8.19
N LEU A 88 10.81 -0.73 -7.19
CA LEU A 88 11.70 -1.87 -7.19
C LEU A 88 10.90 -3.14 -7.43
N SER A 89 10.12 -3.21 -8.51
CA SER A 89 9.27 -4.39 -8.80
C SER A 89 10.08 -5.59 -9.28
N LEU A 90 11.16 -5.36 -10.03
CA LEU A 90 12.04 -6.41 -10.54
C LEU A 90 12.74 -7.18 -9.40
N PRO A 91 12.93 -8.50 -9.55
CA PRO A 91 13.58 -9.33 -8.53
C PRO A 91 15.04 -8.88 -8.29
N PRO A 92 15.68 -9.33 -7.19
CA PRO A 92 17.10 -9.11 -6.98
C PRO A 92 17.95 -9.59 -8.17
N PRO A 93 19.03 -8.88 -8.52
CA PRO A 93 20.00 -9.36 -9.50
C PRO A 93 20.59 -10.72 -9.09
N GLU A 94 21.05 -11.51 -10.06
CA GLU A 94 21.67 -12.81 -9.81
C GLU A 94 22.80 -12.71 -8.76
N GLY A 95 22.77 -13.55 -7.74
CA GLY A 95 23.75 -13.55 -6.65
C GLY A 95 23.48 -12.54 -5.52
N MET A 96 22.32 -11.87 -5.51
CA MET A 96 21.89 -10.95 -4.46
C MET A 96 20.59 -11.44 -3.82
N ASP A 97 20.51 -11.47 -2.50
CA ASP A 97 19.29 -11.77 -1.76
C ASP A 97 18.39 -10.52 -1.60
N GLU A 98 17.12 -10.70 -1.25
CA GLU A 98 16.12 -9.63 -1.14
C GLU A 98 16.51 -8.54 -0.12
N LYS A 99 17.13 -8.90 1.01
CA LYS A 99 17.58 -7.93 2.02
C LYS A 99 18.74 -7.10 1.49
N SER A 100 19.76 -7.76 0.94
CA SER A 100 20.91 -7.07 0.31
C SER A 100 20.46 -6.16 -0.83
N TYR A 101 19.47 -6.59 -1.61
CA TYR A 101 18.89 -5.79 -2.69
C TYR A 101 18.21 -4.52 -2.18
N LEU A 102 17.41 -4.62 -1.12
CA LEU A 102 16.78 -3.45 -0.49
C LEU A 102 17.79 -2.49 0.13
N GLU A 103 18.81 -3.02 0.82
CA GLU A 103 19.92 -2.22 1.37
C GLU A 103 20.69 -1.47 0.28
N PHE A 104 20.98 -2.16 -0.82
CA PHE A 104 21.70 -1.60 -1.96
C PHE A 104 20.87 -0.55 -2.70
N ALA A 105 19.58 -0.81 -2.92
CA ALA A 105 18.75 0.03 -3.76
C ALA A 105 18.12 1.22 -3.02
N ARG A 106 17.79 1.08 -1.72
CA ARG A 106 17.00 2.09 -1.00
C ARG A 106 17.37 2.35 0.45
N LEU A 107 17.64 1.34 1.27
CA LEU A 107 17.74 1.55 2.73
C LEU A 107 19.03 2.24 3.17
N ARG A 108 20.10 2.12 2.40
CA ARG A 108 21.34 2.83 2.69
C ARG A 108 21.41 4.11 1.87
N GLU A 109 21.76 5.19 2.57
CA GLU A 109 21.77 6.55 2.03
C GLU A 109 23.18 7.08 1.76
N ASP A 110 24.19 6.21 1.78
CA ASP A 110 25.61 6.57 1.65
C ASP A 110 26.25 6.04 0.36
N CYS A 111 27.26 6.75 -0.12
CA CYS A 111 28.13 6.29 -1.20
C CYS A 111 28.96 5.10 -0.72
N GLN A 112 28.90 3.96 -1.42
CA GLN A 112 29.65 2.75 -1.03
C GLN A 112 31.18 2.93 -1.09
N LEU A 113 31.67 3.99 -1.73
CA LEU A 113 33.09 4.27 -1.88
C LEU A 113 33.62 5.35 -0.93
N CYS A 114 32.79 6.35 -0.57
CA CYS A 114 33.27 7.50 0.22
C CYS A 114 32.35 7.90 1.39
N GLY A 115 31.25 7.20 1.62
CA GLY A 115 30.33 7.44 2.75
C GLY A 115 29.47 8.71 2.65
N ARG A 116 29.64 9.56 1.62
CA ARG A 116 28.82 10.77 1.46
C ARG A 116 27.40 10.45 1.00
N VAL A 117 26.44 11.26 1.43
CA VAL A 117 25.00 11.07 1.17
C VAL A 117 24.44 11.93 0.02
N VAL A 118 25.30 12.59 -0.75
CA VAL A 118 24.91 13.59 -1.77
C VAL A 118 25.04 13.02 -3.18
N ASN A 119 24.03 13.29 -4.04
CA ASN A 119 23.97 12.91 -5.45
C ASN A 119 24.24 11.41 -5.69
N LEU A 120 23.54 10.56 -4.95
CA LEU A 120 23.72 9.12 -5.02
C LEU A 120 22.88 8.50 -6.12
N VAL A 121 23.53 7.71 -6.97
CA VAL A 121 22.89 6.96 -8.04
C VAL A 121 23.32 5.50 -7.96
N VAL A 122 22.35 4.61 -8.19
CA VAL A 122 22.59 3.18 -8.35
C VAL A 122 22.95 2.90 -9.81
N HIS A 123 24.19 2.52 -10.06
CA HIS A 123 24.68 2.10 -11.37
C HIS A 123 24.56 0.59 -11.51
N TRP A 124 23.42 0.12 -12.01
CA TRP A 124 23.10 -1.31 -12.13
C TRP A 124 24.13 -2.11 -12.94
N ALA A 125 24.70 -1.52 -14.00
CA ALA A 125 25.75 -2.14 -14.80
C ALA A 125 26.99 -2.50 -13.96
N PHE A 126 27.33 -1.69 -12.96
CA PHE A 126 28.47 -1.92 -12.06
C PHE A 126 28.06 -2.51 -10.71
N ARG A 127 26.76 -2.68 -10.46
CA ARG A 127 26.17 -3.05 -9.17
C ARG A 127 26.73 -2.20 -8.02
N LEU A 128 26.81 -0.90 -8.25
CA LEU A 128 27.40 0.05 -7.31
C LEU A 128 26.51 1.28 -7.11
N ARG A 129 26.31 1.69 -5.86
CA ARG A 129 25.74 2.97 -5.47
C ARG A 129 26.86 3.94 -5.10
N CYS A 130 27.02 4.99 -5.88
CA CYS A 130 28.06 5.97 -5.63
C CYS A 130 27.64 7.37 -6.06
N CYS A 131 28.37 8.38 -5.59
CA CYS A 131 28.20 9.76 -6.04
C CYS A 131 28.93 10.03 -7.36
N ASP A 132 28.50 11.06 -8.09
CA ASP A 132 29.09 11.44 -9.39
C ASP A 132 30.62 11.58 -9.36
N ARG A 133 31.17 12.13 -8.27
CA ARG A 133 32.62 12.26 -8.09
C ARG A 133 33.30 10.90 -8.09
N CYS A 134 32.76 9.95 -7.31
CA CYS A 134 33.31 8.62 -7.21
C CYS A 134 33.15 7.86 -8.53
N LEU A 135 32.01 7.99 -9.21
CA LEU A 135 31.79 7.43 -10.54
C LEU A 135 32.86 7.92 -11.53
N LYS A 136 32.99 9.24 -11.71
CA LYS A 136 33.96 9.85 -12.64
C LYS A 136 35.40 9.46 -12.35
N THR A 137 35.75 9.32 -11.07
CA THR A 137 37.11 8.91 -10.67
C THR A 137 37.40 7.45 -11.00
N ASN A 138 36.38 6.59 -11.08
CA ASN A 138 36.54 5.15 -11.22
C ASN A 138 36.13 4.58 -12.58
N ILE A 139 35.65 5.41 -13.52
CA ILE A 139 35.40 5.00 -14.90
C ILE A 139 36.49 5.50 -15.85
N LYS A 140 36.65 4.83 -16.99
CA LYS A 140 37.45 5.31 -18.15
C LYS A 140 36.67 5.15 -19.43
N CYS A 141 36.83 6.10 -20.35
CA CYS A 141 36.34 5.94 -21.71
C CYS A 141 37.11 4.81 -22.40
N GLU A 142 36.44 4.04 -23.26
CA GLU A 142 37.04 2.98 -24.09
C GLU A 142 38.37 3.40 -24.76
N ARG A 143 38.43 4.65 -25.24
CA ARG A 143 39.60 5.24 -25.91
C ARG A 143 40.77 5.53 -24.98
N GLU A 144 40.51 5.74 -23.68
CA GLU A 144 41.50 6.11 -22.66
C GLU A 144 42.05 4.90 -21.88
N ILE A 145 41.52 3.71 -22.16
CA ILE A 145 42.01 2.46 -21.58
C ILE A 145 43.31 2.12 -22.27
N CYS A 146 44.43 2.18 -21.53
CA CYS A 146 45.74 1.77 -22.01
C CYS A 146 45.87 0.25 -21.95
N ASP A 147 46.47 -0.32 -22.98
CA ASP A 147 46.74 -1.73 -23.21
C ASP A 147 48.25 -1.96 -23.25
N TYR A 148 48.84 -2.20 -22.08
CA TYR A 148 50.28 -2.47 -22.00
C TYR A 148 50.63 -3.92 -22.36
N PHE A 149 49.64 -4.83 -22.36
CA PHE A 149 49.89 -6.27 -22.35
C PHE A 149 49.01 -7.09 -23.31
N CYS A 150 48.16 -6.46 -24.13
CA CYS A 150 47.29 -7.15 -25.09
C CYS A 150 47.26 -6.44 -26.44
N THR A 151 46.92 -7.17 -27.51
CA THR A 151 46.75 -6.55 -28.83
C THR A 151 45.46 -5.71 -28.88
N PRO A 152 45.33 -4.77 -29.82
CA PRO A 152 44.09 -4.00 -29.99
C PRO A 152 42.84 -4.87 -30.19
N GLU A 153 42.97 -6.02 -30.87
CA GLU A 153 41.89 -6.99 -31.07
C GLU A 153 41.51 -7.69 -29.77
N GLU A 154 42.51 -8.13 -28.99
CA GLU A 154 42.30 -8.76 -27.68
C GLU A 154 41.66 -7.77 -26.71
N LYS A 155 42.14 -6.53 -26.65
CA LYS A 155 41.53 -5.44 -25.88
C LYS A 155 40.05 -5.29 -26.22
N ARG A 156 39.73 -5.16 -27.51
CA ARG A 156 38.33 -5.03 -27.96
C ARG A 156 37.49 -6.23 -27.54
N ALA A 157 38.04 -7.44 -27.64
CA ALA A 157 37.34 -8.65 -27.23
C ALA A 157 37.08 -8.70 -25.72
N ILE A 158 38.05 -8.29 -24.89
CA ILE A 158 37.89 -8.19 -23.43
C ILE A 158 36.83 -7.15 -23.07
N LEU A 159 36.89 -5.96 -23.69
CA LEU A 159 35.93 -4.87 -23.44
C LEU A 159 34.49 -5.25 -23.82
N GLN A 160 34.29 -6.05 -24.88
CA GLN A 160 32.97 -6.62 -25.20
C GLN A 160 32.44 -7.55 -24.11
N GLY A 161 33.33 -8.14 -23.31
CA GLY A 161 33.00 -8.98 -22.18
C GLY A 161 32.82 -8.23 -20.86
N LEU A 162 32.85 -6.88 -20.85
CA LEU A 162 32.73 -6.09 -19.62
C LEU A 162 31.46 -5.22 -19.59
N PRO A 163 30.83 -5.06 -18.41
CA PRO A 163 29.76 -4.09 -18.23
C PRO A 163 30.26 -2.67 -18.49
N TYR A 164 29.37 -1.83 -19.00
CA TYR A 164 29.67 -0.43 -19.28
C TYR A 164 28.47 0.46 -18.97
N ILE A 165 28.71 1.76 -18.92
CA ILE A 165 27.67 2.79 -19.03
C ILE A 165 27.90 3.61 -20.29
N GLU A 166 26.82 4.14 -20.85
CA GLU A 166 26.88 4.97 -22.04
C GLU A 166 26.60 6.42 -21.66
N ILE A 167 27.54 7.31 -22.00
CA ILE A 167 27.41 8.75 -21.78
C ILE A 167 27.74 9.42 -23.11
N ARG A 168 26.77 10.14 -23.70
CA ARG A 168 26.93 10.84 -24.99
C ARG A 168 27.46 9.93 -26.11
N SER A 169 26.89 8.73 -26.21
CA SER A 169 27.27 7.70 -27.19
C SER A 169 28.68 7.12 -27.03
N GLU A 170 29.35 7.39 -25.91
CA GLU A 170 30.64 6.80 -25.56
C GLU A 170 30.49 5.78 -24.43
N ARG A 171 31.25 4.68 -24.52
CA ARG A 171 31.27 3.62 -23.51
C ARG A 171 32.30 3.89 -22.45
N PHE A 172 31.87 3.81 -21.20
CA PHE A 172 32.69 3.95 -20.03
C PHE A 172 32.70 2.65 -19.23
N TYR A 173 33.89 2.21 -18.87
CA TYR A 173 34.14 0.97 -18.14
C TYR A 173 34.66 1.26 -16.75
N TRP A 174 34.34 0.39 -15.79
CA TRP A 174 34.88 0.50 -14.45
C TRP A 174 36.37 0.12 -14.44
N LYS A 175 37.24 1.03 -13.97
CA LYS A 175 38.71 0.87 -13.97
C LYS A 175 39.15 -0.45 -13.36
N TYR A 176 38.62 -0.78 -12.18
CA TYR A 176 38.98 -2.01 -11.48
C TYR A 176 38.54 -3.28 -12.23
N GLN A 177 37.38 -3.25 -12.89
CA GLN A 177 36.90 -4.41 -13.66
C GLN A 177 37.75 -4.64 -14.90
N TRP A 178 38.18 -3.56 -15.58
CA TRP A 178 39.16 -3.65 -16.66
C TRP A 178 40.46 -4.30 -16.19
N THR A 179 41.09 -3.75 -15.15
CA THR A 179 42.38 -4.27 -14.65
C THR A 179 42.29 -5.75 -14.26
N LEU A 180 41.20 -6.16 -13.61
CA LEU A 180 41.00 -7.55 -13.23
C LEU A 180 40.77 -8.45 -14.46
N ALA A 181 40.03 -7.99 -15.46
CA ALA A 181 39.76 -8.74 -16.68
C ALA A 181 41.00 -8.89 -17.56
N GLU A 182 41.79 -7.83 -17.72
CA GLU A 182 43.08 -7.86 -18.41
C GLU A 182 44.02 -8.87 -17.75
N TYR A 183 44.19 -8.80 -16.43
CA TYR A 183 45.00 -9.76 -15.68
C TYR A 183 44.54 -11.21 -15.87
N ARG A 184 43.22 -11.45 -15.76
CA ARG A 184 42.63 -12.79 -15.93
C ARG A 184 42.81 -13.31 -17.35
N TYR A 185 42.69 -12.45 -18.34
CA TYR A 185 42.85 -12.81 -19.75
C TYR A 185 44.30 -13.19 -20.07
N ILE A 186 45.27 -12.42 -19.59
CA ILE A 186 46.70 -12.69 -19.77
C ILE A 186 47.10 -13.98 -19.07
N SER A 187 46.57 -14.20 -17.86
CA SER A 187 46.81 -15.42 -17.07
C SER A 187 46.08 -16.65 -17.62
N CYS A 188 45.16 -16.47 -18.59
CA CYS A 188 44.39 -17.56 -19.16
C CYS A 188 45.23 -18.37 -20.16
N HIS A 189 45.19 -19.70 -20.03
CA HIS A 189 45.86 -20.60 -20.96
C HIS A 189 45.38 -20.31 -22.40
N PRO A 190 46.28 -20.18 -23.41
CA PRO A 190 45.91 -19.75 -24.77
C PRO A 190 44.71 -20.47 -25.38
N ARG A 191 44.66 -21.80 -25.24
CA ARG A 191 43.54 -22.65 -25.72
C ARG A 191 42.17 -22.37 -25.06
N LYS A 192 42.13 -21.69 -23.92
CA LYS A 192 40.90 -21.37 -23.17
C LYS A 192 40.49 -19.89 -23.30
N LYS A 193 41.31 -19.04 -23.94
CA LYS A 193 41.04 -17.60 -24.09
C LYS A 193 39.71 -17.32 -24.80
N SER A 194 39.42 -18.01 -25.90
CA SER A 194 38.16 -17.85 -26.65
C SER A 194 36.95 -18.21 -25.80
N LEU A 195 36.97 -19.38 -25.16
CA LEU A 195 35.91 -19.85 -24.26
C LEU A 195 35.68 -18.86 -23.11
N TRP A 196 36.75 -18.33 -22.52
CA TRP A 196 36.65 -17.32 -21.46
C TRP A 196 35.98 -16.03 -21.97
N LEU A 197 36.39 -15.54 -23.13
CA LEU A 197 35.80 -14.35 -23.75
C LEU A 197 34.30 -14.54 -24.03
N ASP A 198 33.91 -15.69 -24.56
CA ASP A 198 32.50 -16.00 -24.84
C ASP A 198 31.67 -16.06 -23.56
N GLN A 199 32.21 -16.66 -22.49
CA GLN A 199 31.57 -16.66 -21.17
C GLN A 199 31.42 -15.24 -20.59
N GLN A 200 32.44 -14.40 -20.72
CA GLN A 200 32.37 -13.00 -20.25
C GLN A 200 31.34 -12.20 -21.05
N LYS A 201 31.28 -12.37 -22.38
CA LYS A 201 30.26 -11.73 -23.24
C LYS A 201 28.85 -12.14 -22.81
N LEU A 202 28.59 -13.43 -22.64
CA LEU A 202 27.27 -13.92 -22.20
C LEU A 202 26.88 -13.39 -20.82
N SER A 203 27.82 -13.34 -19.88
CA SER A 203 27.59 -12.78 -18.54
C SER A 203 27.28 -11.28 -18.60
N THR A 204 28.06 -10.53 -19.38
CA THR A 204 27.87 -9.09 -19.54
C THR A 204 26.57 -8.76 -20.24
N LEU A 205 26.15 -9.51 -21.27
CA LEU A 205 24.85 -9.32 -21.91
C LEU A 205 23.70 -9.41 -20.89
N LYS A 206 23.71 -10.43 -20.04
CA LYS A 206 22.71 -10.58 -18.95
C LYS A 206 22.71 -9.38 -18.00
N ILE A 207 23.89 -8.90 -17.60
CA ILE A 207 24.03 -7.74 -16.70
C ILE A 207 23.49 -6.47 -17.36
N MET A 208 23.83 -6.25 -18.63
CA MET A 208 23.42 -5.06 -19.38
C MET A 208 21.91 -5.05 -19.66
N ASP A 209 21.31 -6.19 -20.01
CA ASP A 209 19.87 -6.33 -20.20
C ASP A 209 19.08 -6.11 -18.90
N ASP A 210 19.58 -6.65 -17.77
CA ASP A 210 19.01 -6.40 -16.44
C ASP A 210 19.12 -4.92 -16.06
N ALA A 211 20.29 -4.31 -16.25
CA ALA A 211 20.52 -2.88 -15.98
C ALA A 211 19.60 -1.98 -16.81
N LYS A 212 19.43 -2.29 -18.11
CA LYS A 212 18.51 -1.57 -19.00
C LYS A 212 17.06 -1.71 -18.57
N SER A 213 16.64 -2.93 -18.20
CA SER A 213 15.29 -3.20 -17.71
C SER A 213 14.98 -2.42 -16.43
N ARG A 214 15.92 -2.36 -15.48
CA ARG A 214 15.80 -1.58 -14.24
C ARG A 214 15.73 -0.08 -14.49
N MET A 215 16.57 0.43 -15.39
CA MET A 215 16.53 1.84 -15.80
C MET A 215 15.16 2.19 -16.39
N GLN A 216 14.67 1.37 -17.33
CA GLN A 216 13.37 1.59 -17.96
C GLN A 216 12.21 1.53 -16.94
N SER A 217 12.28 0.58 -16.00
CA SER A 217 11.31 0.44 -14.92
C SER A 217 11.28 1.69 -14.03
N SER A 218 12.46 2.20 -13.63
CA SER A 218 12.57 3.43 -12.84
C SER A 218 12.02 4.64 -13.59
N ILE A 219 12.31 4.80 -14.89
CA ILE A 219 11.78 5.90 -15.71
C ILE A 219 10.26 5.82 -15.79
N THR A 220 9.72 4.62 -16.02
CA THR A 220 8.28 4.38 -16.12
C THR A 220 7.58 4.72 -14.81
N GLN A 221 8.15 4.30 -13.68
CA GLN A 221 7.58 4.59 -12.37
C GLN A 221 7.63 6.08 -12.04
N ASN A 222 8.76 6.75 -12.30
CA ASN A 222 8.88 8.20 -12.08
C ASN A 222 7.85 8.97 -12.92
N ARG A 223 7.62 8.54 -14.17
CA ARG A 223 6.57 9.13 -15.03
C ARG A 223 5.17 8.93 -14.42
N LYS A 224 4.86 7.76 -13.89
CA LYS A 224 3.57 7.51 -13.20
C LYS A 224 3.41 8.37 -11.95
N CYS A 225 4.44 8.52 -11.13
CA CYS A 225 4.40 9.38 -9.95
C CYS A 225 4.17 10.84 -10.35
N LEU A 226 4.89 11.34 -11.35
CA LEU A 226 4.71 12.71 -11.84
C LEU A 226 3.30 12.94 -12.38
N ILE A 227 2.75 12.00 -13.18
CA ILE A 227 1.36 12.09 -13.66
C ILE A 227 0.39 12.17 -12.47
N ARG A 228 0.58 11.31 -11.47
CA ARG A 228 -0.27 11.28 -10.27
C ARG A 228 -0.22 12.59 -9.51
N GLU A 229 0.98 13.12 -9.26
CA GLU A 229 1.18 14.40 -8.56
C GLU A 229 0.53 15.54 -9.33
N THR A 230 0.76 15.64 -10.63
CA THR A 230 0.15 16.67 -11.48
C THR A 230 -1.39 16.60 -11.45
N LYS A 231 -1.97 15.40 -11.59
CA LYS A 231 -3.43 15.23 -11.52
C LYS A 231 -3.97 15.58 -10.13
N GLN A 232 -3.27 15.18 -9.07
CA GLN A 232 -3.64 15.53 -7.70
C GLN A 232 -3.71 17.05 -7.52
N THR A 233 -2.67 17.77 -7.95
CA THR A 233 -2.63 19.24 -7.87
C THR A 233 -3.76 19.90 -8.66
N MET A 234 -4.09 19.38 -9.86
CA MET A 234 -5.20 19.90 -10.66
C MET A 234 -6.55 19.71 -9.95
N ILE A 235 -6.80 18.54 -9.37
CA ILE A 235 -8.04 18.27 -8.63
C ILE A 235 -8.13 19.14 -7.37
N ASP A 236 -7.02 19.29 -6.64
CA ASP A 236 -6.99 20.13 -5.45
C ASP A 236 -7.24 21.61 -5.81
N SER A 237 -6.67 22.11 -6.92
CA SER A 237 -6.99 23.44 -7.46
C SER A 237 -8.48 23.63 -7.75
N ILE A 238 -9.14 22.62 -8.36
CA ILE A 238 -10.59 22.67 -8.60
C ILE A 238 -11.36 22.76 -7.27
N ILE A 239 -10.94 21.99 -6.26
CA ILE A 239 -11.57 22.00 -4.93
C ILE A 239 -11.41 23.38 -4.29
N ASP A 240 -10.22 23.96 -4.35
CA ASP A 240 -9.92 25.27 -3.78
C ASP A 240 -10.77 26.36 -4.46
N GLU A 241 -10.81 26.38 -5.80
CA GLU A 241 -11.67 27.30 -6.57
C GLU A 241 -13.16 27.18 -6.21
N LEU A 242 -13.64 25.96 -5.94
CA LEU A 242 -15.03 25.77 -5.51
C LEU A 242 -15.22 26.28 -4.07
N CYS A 243 -14.26 26.00 -3.19
CA CYS A 243 -14.27 26.45 -1.81
C CYS A 243 -14.14 27.97 -1.67
N GLU A 244 -13.68 28.70 -2.68
CA GLU A 244 -13.66 30.17 -2.69
C GLU A 244 -15.03 30.79 -2.96
N ILE A 245 -15.98 30.05 -3.53
CA ILE A 245 -17.31 30.58 -3.83
C ILE A 245 -18.06 30.89 -2.53
N ARG A 246 -18.51 32.14 -2.40
CA ARG A 246 -19.32 32.65 -1.28
C ARG A 246 -20.77 32.88 -1.70
N SER A 247 -21.70 32.71 -0.76
CA SER A 247 -23.11 33.08 -0.94
C SER A 247 -23.28 34.60 -0.85
N LEU A 248 -24.50 35.08 -1.12
CA LEU A 248 -24.87 36.49 -0.91
C LEU A 248 -24.64 36.95 0.55
N ASP A 249 -24.73 36.03 1.50
CA ASP A 249 -24.53 36.28 2.93
C ASP A 249 -23.06 36.19 3.36
N GLY A 250 -22.13 35.98 2.42
CA GLY A 250 -20.70 35.81 2.70
C GLY A 250 -20.30 34.43 3.20
N GLU A 251 -21.23 33.48 3.26
CA GLU A 251 -20.97 32.11 3.71
C GLU A 251 -20.33 31.25 2.63
N GLN A 252 -19.47 30.31 3.02
CA GLN A 252 -18.84 29.39 2.08
C GLN A 252 -19.86 28.40 1.50
N VAL A 253 -20.02 28.40 0.17
CA VAL A 253 -21.01 27.54 -0.51
C VAL A 253 -20.57 26.08 -0.53
N TYR A 254 -19.28 25.83 -0.78
CA TYR A 254 -18.72 24.49 -0.94
C TYR A 254 -17.67 24.16 0.12
N ARG A 255 -17.80 23.01 0.76
CA ARG A 255 -16.82 22.45 1.71
C ARG A 255 -15.98 21.38 1.05
N SER A 256 -14.66 21.44 1.24
CA SER A 256 -13.70 20.50 0.65
C SER A 256 -13.95 19.06 1.08
N THR A 257 -14.37 18.85 2.32
CA THR A 257 -14.71 17.53 2.89
C THR A 257 -15.83 16.82 2.11
N TYR A 258 -16.82 17.57 1.62
CA TYR A 258 -17.92 17.02 0.83
C TYR A 258 -17.54 16.88 -0.64
N LEU A 259 -16.77 17.82 -1.20
CA LEU A 259 -16.27 17.74 -2.58
C LEU A 259 -15.41 16.49 -2.81
N ARG A 260 -14.54 16.13 -1.84
CA ARG A 260 -13.71 14.91 -1.85
C ARG A 260 -14.50 13.61 -1.73
N ARG A 261 -15.81 13.67 -1.49
CA ARG A 261 -16.72 12.51 -1.49
C ARG A 261 -17.64 12.48 -2.70
N SER A 262 -17.49 13.43 -3.62
CA SER A 262 -18.30 13.44 -4.83
C SER A 262 -17.93 12.28 -5.76
N PRO A 263 -18.90 11.72 -6.52
CA PRO A 263 -18.62 10.66 -7.48
C PRO A 263 -17.59 11.07 -8.55
N ALA A 264 -17.60 12.35 -8.93
CA ALA A 264 -16.65 12.91 -9.87
C ALA A 264 -15.22 12.89 -9.33
N TYR A 265 -15.03 13.27 -8.06
CA TYR A 265 -13.74 13.17 -7.38
C TYR A 265 -13.27 11.72 -7.32
N CYS A 266 -14.12 10.80 -6.83
CA CYS A 266 -13.76 9.40 -6.68
C CYS A 266 -13.32 8.76 -8.00
N ARG A 267 -14.04 9.04 -9.11
CA ARG A 267 -13.63 8.57 -10.45
C ARG A 267 -12.30 9.14 -10.89
N ALA A 268 -12.09 10.45 -10.75
CA ALA A 268 -10.83 11.10 -11.12
C ALA A 268 -9.63 10.53 -10.32
N MET A 269 -9.84 10.29 -9.02
CA MET A 269 -8.83 9.70 -8.14
C MET A 269 -8.51 8.24 -8.46
N SER A 270 -9.49 7.50 -8.98
CA SER A 270 -9.29 6.09 -9.34
C SER A 270 -8.40 5.93 -10.57
N ASN A 271 -8.45 6.89 -11.49
CA ASN A 271 -7.65 6.91 -12.73
C ASN A 271 -6.45 7.86 -12.62
N ILE A 272 -5.99 8.16 -11.40
CA ILE A 272 -4.96 9.17 -11.15
C ILE A 272 -3.59 8.81 -11.77
N SER A 273 -3.36 7.53 -12.06
CA SER A 273 -2.11 7.04 -12.66
C SER A 273 -2.18 6.88 -14.19
N GLU A 274 -3.34 7.13 -14.80
CA GLU A 274 -3.54 7.05 -16.24
C GLU A 274 -3.11 8.34 -16.96
N PRO A 275 -2.82 8.31 -18.28
CA PRO A 275 -2.50 9.51 -19.04
C PRO A 275 -3.52 10.65 -18.85
N ILE A 276 -3.06 11.89 -18.99
CA ILE A 276 -3.91 13.08 -18.84
C ILE A 276 -4.82 13.17 -20.06
N ASN A 277 -6.07 12.71 -19.91
CA ASN A 277 -7.15 12.93 -20.87
C ASN A 277 -8.43 13.40 -20.16
N ASP A 278 -8.26 13.97 -18.97
CA ASP A 278 -9.38 14.35 -18.11
C ASP A 278 -9.91 15.72 -18.52
N ASP A 279 -11.21 15.79 -18.80
CA ASP A 279 -11.94 17.05 -18.95
C ASP A 279 -12.18 17.65 -17.55
N TRP A 280 -11.20 18.43 -17.09
CA TRP A 280 -11.22 19.11 -15.80
C TRP A 280 -12.43 20.04 -15.63
N ILE A 281 -12.95 20.61 -16.72
CA ILE A 281 -14.13 21.47 -16.72
C ILE A 281 -15.38 20.63 -16.46
N ALA A 282 -15.52 19.48 -17.15
CA ALA A 282 -16.61 18.54 -16.90
C ALA A 282 -16.58 17.98 -15.48
N ILE A 283 -15.39 17.67 -14.95
CA ILE A 283 -15.21 17.23 -13.56
C ILE A 283 -15.71 18.31 -12.59
N LYS A 284 -15.27 19.56 -12.73
CA LYS A 284 -15.72 20.69 -11.90
C LYS A 284 -17.24 20.87 -11.96
N LYS A 285 -17.82 20.81 -13.16
CA LYS A 285 -19.28 20.92 -13.35
C LYS A 285 -20.03 19.76 -12.69
N SER A 286 -19.50 18.55 -12.79
CA SER A 286 -20.07 17.34 -12.17
C SER A 286 -20.02 17.40 -10.64
N MET A 287 -18.92 17.91 -10.07
CA MET A 287 -18.80 18.15 -8.62
C MET A 287 -19.86 19.14 -8.14
N LYS A 288 -20.01 20.29 -8.81
CA LYS A 288 -21.06 21.28 -8.48
C LYS A 288 -22.46 20.66 -8.51
N LYS A 289 -22.76 19.89 -9.56
CA LYS A 289 -24.08 19.26 -9.75
C LYS A 289 -24.40 18.24 -8.66
N THR A 290 -23.41 17.48 -8.19
CA THR A 290 -23.61 16.40 -7.23
C THR A 290 -23.47 16.83 -5.78
N TYR A 291 -22.95 18.04 -5.52
CA TYR A 291 -22.64 18.52 -4.18
C TYR A 291 -23.82 18.45 -3.21
N THR A 292 -25.00 18.96 -3.58
CA THR A 292 -26.19 18.95 -2.69
C THR A 292 -26.61 17.55 -2.29
N ALA A 293 -26.58 16.60 -3.24
CA ALA A 293 -26.87 15.20 -2.97
C ALA A 293 -25.81 14.55 -2.05
N VAL A 294 -24.53 14.89 -2.24
CA VAL A 294 -23.43 14.42 -1.38
C VAL A 294 -23.57 14.97 0.04
N THR A 295 -23.80 16.28 0.19
CA THR A 295 -24.02 16.92 1.49
C THR A 295 -25.19 16.28 2.22
N PHE A 296 -26.33 16.13 1.55
CA PHE A 296 -27.51 15.47 2.11
C PHE A 296 -27.19 14.05 2.57
N ALA A 297 -26.52 13.24 1.74
CA ALA A 297 -26.18 11.86 2.07
C ALA A 297 -25.22 11.75 3.28
N ILE A 298 -24.22 12.63 3.35
CA ILE A 298 -23.26 12.66 4.46
C ILE A 298 -23.95 13.07 5.75
N GLU A 299 -24.74 14.15 5.73
CA GLU A 299 -25.46 14.63 6.90
C GLU A 299 -26.51 13.61 7.37
N PHE A 300 -27.25 13.01 6.44
CA PHE A 300 -28.16 11.89 6.72
C PHE A 300 -27.45 10.75 7.45
N SER A 301 -26.29 10.32 6.94
CA SER A 301 -25.49 9.24 7.55
C SER A 301 -24.98 9.62 8.95
N GLN A 302 -24.54 10.87 9.14
CA GLN A 302 -24.13 11.36 10.46
C GLN A 302 -25.29 11.35 11.46
N ARG A 303 -26.51 11.67 11.02
CA ARG A 303 -27.70 11.62 11.86
C ARG A 303 -28.09 10.19 12.22
N GLN A 304 -27.99 9.25 11.30
CA GLN A 304 -28.17 7.83 11.59
C GLN A 304 -27.20 7.35 12.69
N ILE A 305 -25.92 7.71 12.59
CA ILE A 305 -24.91 7.40 13.63
C ILE A 305 -25.29 8.01 14.99
N GLN A 306 -25.77 9.27 15.01
CA GLN A 306 -26.23 9.92 16.25
C GLN A 306 -27.42 9.19 16.88
N ILE A 307 -28.38 8.75 16.05
CA ILE A 307 -29.53 7.97 16.49
C ILE A 307 -29.10 6.62 17.02
N GLU A 308 -28.24 5.89 16.30
CA GLU A 308 -27.68 4.60 16.75
C GLU A 308 -27.00 4.73 18.11
N HIS A 309 -26.13 5.73 18.27
CA HIS A 309 -25.46 5.99 19.54
C HIS A 309 -26.47 6.29 20.66
N ARG A 310 -27.54 7.03 20.37
CA ARG A 310 -28.57 7.34 21.37
C ARG A 310 -29.46 6.15 21.70
N ILE A 311 -29.79 5.32 20.71
CA ILE A 311 -30.49 4.04 20.89
C ILE A 311 -29.66 3.12 21.77
N ASP A 312 -28.36 3.01 21.51
CA ASP A 312 -27.42 2.24 22.34
C ASP A 312 -27.42 2.74 23.80
N GLN A 313 -27.49 4.05 24.03
CA GLN A 313 -27.59 4.61 25.37
C GLN A 313 -28.94 4.37 26.05
N LEU A 314 -30.05 4.44 25.32
CA LEU A 314 -31.41 4.36 25.88
C LEU A 314 -31.91 2.92 26.04
N TRP A 315 -31.47 2.00 25.17
CA TRP A 315 -31.92 0.61 25.18
C TRP A 315 -30.99 -0.30 26.01
N ARG A 316 -29.75 0.14 26.32
CA ARG A 316 -28.92 -0.54 27.33
C ARG A 316 -29.48 -0.28 28.74
N SER A 317 -30.40 -1.14 29.17
CA SER A 317 -30.49 -1.47 30.60
C SER A 317 -29.20 -2.21 31.01
N PRO A 318 -28.66 -2.06 32.24
CA PRO A 318 -27.33 -2.57 32.61
C PRO A 318 -27.10 -4.09 32.50
N ILE A 319 -28.05 -4.90 32.01
CA ILE A 319 -28.00 -6.37 32.05
C ILE A 319 -28.36 -7.08 30.72
N GLN A 320 -28.73 -6.40 29.62
CA GLN A 320 -29.04 -7.11 28.35
C GLN A 320 -28.20 -6.63 27.16
N LEU A 321 -27.09 -7.33 26.92
CA LEU A 321 -26.16 -7.11 25.81
C LEU A 321 -26.69 -7.53 24.41
N LYS A 322 -27.99 -7.84 24.27
CA LYS A 322 -28.61 -8.23 23.01
C LYS A 322 -30.11 -7.93 23.02
N ASP A 323 -30.52 -6.66 22.95
CA ASP A 323 -31.92 -6.36 22.61
C ASP A 323 -32.20 -6.94 21.21
N PRO A 324 -33.13 -7.91 21.06
CA PRO A 324 -33.42 -8.56 19.78
C PRO A 324 -33.83 -7.57 18.68
N CYS A 325 -34.38 -6.41 19.06
CA CYS A 325 -34.87 -5.39 18.14
C CYS A 325 -33.74 -4.62 17.43
N LEU A 326 -32.53 -4.60 17.98
CA LEU A 326 -31.38 -3.93 17.34
C LEU A 326 -31.05 -4.52 15.96
N ARG A 327 -31.32 -5.81 15.75
CA ARG A 327 -31.10 -6.48 14.45
C ARG A 327 -32.06 -6.01 13.36
N TYR A 328 -33.18 -5.39 13.75
CA TYR A 328 -34.23 -4.92 12.85
C TYR A 328 -34.15 -3.41 12.57
N LEU A 329 -33.30 -2.68 13.29
CA LEU A 329 -33.18 -1.22 13.23
C LEU A 329 -33.07 -0.70 11.79
N ARG A 330 -32.12 -1.26 11.03
CA ARG A 330 -31.80 -0.83 9.66
C ARG A 330 -32.95 -1.05 8.66
N PHE A 331 -33.98 -1.81 9.03
CA PHE A 331 -35.15 -2.08 8.19
C PHE A 331 -36.36 -1.22 8.53
N CYS A 332 -36.32 -0.50 9.66
CA CYS A 332 -37.40 0.36 10.12
C CYS A 332 -37.62 1.53 9.14
N PRO A 333 -38.84 1.75 8.61
CA PRO A 333 -39.15 2.85 7.70
C PRO A 333 -38.68 4.22 8.19
N THR A 334 -38.89 4.49 9.47
CA THR A 334 -38.48 5.76 10.10
C THR A 334 -36.96 5.91 10.15
N TYR A 335 -36.23 4.81 10.35
CA TYR A 335 -34.77 4.80 10.33
C TYR A 335 -34.19 4.96 8.92
N LYS A 336 -34.85 4.35 7.91
CA LYS A 336 -34.49 4.46 6.48
C LYS A 336 -34.81 5.84 5.89
N ASN A 337 -35.87 6.48 6.36
CA ASN A 337 -36.38 7.74 5.85
C ASN A 337 -36.59 8.73 7.01
N LEU A 338 -35.49 9.16 7.61
CA LEU A 338 -35.52 10.17 8.67
C LEU A 338 -36.21 11.44 8.17
N ILE A 339 -37.25 11.85 8.89
CA ILE A 339 -37.94 13.12 8.64
C ILE A 339 -37.12 14.23 9.32
N PHE A 340 -36.56 15.13 8.51
CA PHE A 340 -35.82 16.28 9.02
C PHE A 340 -36.74 17.48 9.24
N PHE A 341 -36.40 18.33 10.20
CA PHE A 341 -37.10 19.58 10.40
C PHE A 341 -36.92 20.47 9.16
N ASN A 342 -38.02 20.97 8.60
CA ASN A 342 -38.04 21.70 7.31
C ASN A 342 -37.34 20.96 6.15
N ASN A 343 -37.28 19.63 6.17
CA ASN A 343 -36.51 18.82 5.21
C ASN A 343 -35.01 19.17 5.14
N ASP A 344 -34.47 19.77 6.20
CA ASP A 344 -33.06 20.18 6.28
C ASP A 344 -32.29 19.30 7.27
N PRO A 345 -31.40 18.40 6.80
CA PRO A 345 -30.61 17.52 7.65
C PRO A 345 -29.56 18.24 8.50
N SER A 346 -29.25 19.50 8.19
CA SER A 346 -28.32 20.32 8.98
C SER A 346 -28.93 20.74 10.32
N ILE A 347 -30.26 20.83 10.42
CA ILE A 347 -30.95 21.22 11.65
C ILE A 347 -30.94 20.06 12.65
N PRO A 348 -30.41 20.26 13.88
CA PRO A 348 -30.35 19.20 14.88
C PRO A 348 -31.74 18.86 15.44
N PHE A 349 -31.98 17.57 15.70
CA PHE A 349 -33.15 17.15 16.45
C PHE A 349 -33.10 17.71 17.87
N THR A 350 -34.22 18.25 18.33
CA THR A 350 -34.44 18.51 19.76
C THR A 350 -34.48 17.18 20.53
N LYS A 351 -34.18 17.21 21.84
CA LYS A 351 -34.24 16.01 22.70
C LYS A 351 -35.59 15.31 22.61
N CYS A 352 -36.70 16.07 22.58
CA CYS A 352 -38.05 15.53 22.50
C CYS A 352 -38.31 14.85 21.15
N GLN A 353 -37.92 15.48 20.03
CA GLN A 353 -38.06 14.88 18.70
C GLN A 353 -37.27 13.58 18.59
N LEU A 354 -36.03 13.57 19.09
CA LEU A 354 -35.19 12.39 19.10
C LEU A 354 -35.81 11.26 19.93
N TYR A 355 -36.42 11.57 21.08
CA TYR A 355 -37.10 10.58 21.91
C TYR A 355 -38.31 9.98 21.20
N CYS A 356 -39.19 10.80 20.62
CA CYS A 356 -40.35 10.33 19.85
C CYS A 356 -39.93 9.44 18.67
N LEU A 357 -38.89 9.85 17.94
CA LEU A 357 -38.32 9.11 16.83
C LEU A 357 -37.81 7.72 17.27
N ILE A 358 -37.09 7.66 18.39
CA ILE A 358 -36.56 6.41 18.94
C ILE A 358 -37.70 5.49 19.39
N CYS A 359 -38.76 6.02 20.01
CA CYS A 359 -39.95 5.24 20.38
C CYS A 359 -40.65 4.64 19.16
N GLN A 360 -40.78 5.43 18.09
CA GLN A 360 -41.38 4.96 16.83
C GLN A 360 -40.51 3.87 16.18
N ILE A 361 -39.20 4.08 16.08
CA ILE A 361 -38.25 3.09 15.56
C ILE A 361 -38.32 1.79 16.38
N LYS A 362 -38.46 1.88 17.71
CA LYS A 362 -38.64 0.70 18.57
C LYS A 362 -39.91 -0.08 18.24
N ALA A 363 -41.03 0.62 18.03
CA ALA A 363 -42.29 0.00 17.65
C ALA A 363 -42.21 -0.68 16.28
N GLU A 364 -41.55 -0.04 15.30
CA GLU A 364 -41.30 -0.62 13.97
C GLU A 364 -40.40 -1.86 14.05
N ALA A 365 -39.33 -1.81 14.86
CA ALA A 365 -38.44 -2.94 15.07
C ALA A 365 -39.17 -4.14 15.70
N GLU A 366 -40.03 -3.89 16.70
CA GLU A 366 -40.89 -4.92 17.31
C GLU A 366 -41.90 -5.50 16.32
N TYR A 367 -42.43 -4.67 15.41
CA TYR A 367 -43.32 -5.13 14.35
C TYR A 367 -42.62 -6.12 13.42
N TYR A 368 -41.44 -5.78 12.89
CA TYR A 368 -40.68 -6.69 12.01
C TYR A 368 -40.14 -7.93 12.73
N ARG A 369 -39.87 -7.82 14.03
CA ARG A 369 -39.54 -8.99 14.85
C ARG A 369 -40.68 -10.01 14.88
N LYS A 370 -41.93 -9.54 14.93
CA LYS A 370 -43.13 -10.38 14.89
C LYS A 370 -43.52 -10.82 13.47
N HIS A 371 -43.17 -10.02 12.45
CA HIS A 371 -43.53 -10.25 11.05
C HIS A 371 -42.30 -10.24 10.12
N PRO A 372 -41.34 -11.18 10.29
CA PRO A 372 -40.11 -11.19 9.50
C PRO A 372 -40.33 -11.46 8.00
N ASN A 373 -41.50 -11.97 7.61
CA ASN A 373 -41.84 -12.24 6.21
C ASN A 373 -42.08 -10.97 5.38
N GLU A 374 -42.41 -9.85 6.03
CA GLU A 374 -42.59 -8.53 5.39
C GLU A 374 -41.25 -7.91 4.96
N LEU A 375 -40.12 -8.51 5.35
CA LEU A 375 -38.79 -8.07 4.96
C LEU A 375 -38.34 -8.67 3.63
N SER A 376 -37.55 -7.90 2.87
CA SER A 376 -36.92 -8.38 1.65
C SER A 376 -35.99 -9.58 1.90
N HIS A 377 -35.70 -10.36 0.85
CA HIS A 377 -34.77 -11.49 0.96
C HIS A 377 -33.38 -11.05 1.45
N VAL A 378 -32.90 -9.88 1.02
CA VAL A 378 -31.64 -9.27 1.49
C VAL A 378 -31.71 -9.01 3.00
N ALA A 379 -32.76 -8.34 3.46
CA ALA A 379 -32.96 -8.02 4.86
C ALA A 379 -33.00 -9.29 5.75
N ARG A 380 -33.74 -10.31 5.31
CA ARG A 380 -33.83 -11.61 6.01
C ARG A 380 -32.47 -12.31 6.09
N ALA A 381 -31.68 -12.28 5.02
CA ALA A 381 -30.34 -12.88 5.02
C ALA A 381 -29.41 -12.23 6.04
N LEU A 382 -29.47 -10.91 6.17
CA LEU A 382 -28.67 -10.16 7.14
C LEU A 382 -29.07 -10.48 8.58
N ILE A 383 -30.37 -10.54 8.88
CA ILE A 383 -30.88 -10.90 10.21
C ILE A 383 -30.43 -12.31 10.61
N LEU A 384 -30.43 -13.24 9.66
CA LEU A 384 -29.96 -14.62 9.84
C LEU A 384 -28.43 -14.76 9.87
N GLY A 385 -27.69 -13.65 9.81
CA GLY A 385 -26.22 -13.61 9.91
C GLY A 385 -25.52 -14.20 8.69
N LEU A 386 -26.13 -14.15 7.51
CA LEU A 386 -25.55 -14.64 6.25
C LEU A 386 -24.61 -13.62 5.59
N GLU A 387 -24.42 -12.45 6.19
CA GLU A 387 -23.61 -11.33 5.69
C GLU A 387 -22.16 -11.70 5.31
N ARG A 388 -21.60 -12.75 5.93
CA ARG A 388 -20.24 -13.24 5.68
C ARG A 388 -20.13 -14.21 4.51
N LEU A 389 -21.26 -14.68 3.96
CA LEU A 389 -21.27 -15.60 2.84
C LEU A 389 -21.23 -14.82 1.52
N GLN A 390 -20.56 -15.41 0.52
CA GLN A 390 -20.52 -14.88 -0.84
C GLN A 390 -21.81 -15.21 -1.60
N ILE A 391 -22.93 -14.68 -1.14
CA ILE A 391 -24.28 -14.89 -1.71
C ILE A 391 -24.90 -13.60 -2.26
N PHE A 392 -24.26 -12.45 -2.03
CA PHE A 392 -24.76 -11.15 -2.44
C PHE A 392 -24.17 -10.73 -3.78
N ARG A 393 -24.94 -9.96 -4.54
CA ARG A 393 -24.54 -9.40 -5.85
C ARG A 393 -24.90 -7.93 -5.93
N CYS A 394 -24.12 -7.16 -6.68
CA CYS A 394 -24.43 -5.78 -7.02
C CYS A 394 -25.52 -5.74 -8.11
N ALA A 395 -26.68 -5.15 -7.81
CA ALA A 395 -27.80 -5.01 -8.74
C ALA A 395 -27.44 -4.16 -9.97
N LEU A 396 -26.55 -3.17 -9.82
CA LEU A 396 -26.10 -2.30 -10.91
C LEU A 396 -25.17 -3.05 -11.89
N CYS A 397 -24.27 -3.89 -11.39
CA CYS A 397 -23.42 -4.74 -12.23
C CYS A 397 -24.22 -5.80 -12.98
N CYS A 398 -25.27 -6.37 -12.36
CA CYS A 398 -26.07 -7.41 -13.00
C CYS A 398 -26.90 -6.90 -14.19
N LYS A 399 -27.15 -5.59 -14.30
CA LYS A 399 -27.82 -4.99 -15.46
C LYS A 399 -26.90 -4.86 -16.68
N ASN A 400 -25.59 -4.72 -16.47
CA ASN A 400 -24.57 -4.59 -17.52
C ASN A 400 -23.81 -5.91 -17.71
N VAL A 401 -24.53 -6.96 -18.11
CA VAL A 401 -24.16 -8.24 -18.77
C VAL A 401 -22.89 -9.05 -18.35
N ASN A 402 -21.87 -8.56 -17.64
CA ASN A 402 -20.59 -9.30 -17.51
C ASN A 402 -20.07 -9.58 -16.08
N SER A 403 -20.86 -9.39 -15.02
CA SER A 403 -20.41 -9.78 -13.67
C SER A 403 -21.43 -10.66 -12.95
N LYS A 404 -21.15 -11.96 -12.88
CA LYS A 404 -21.79 -12.93 -11.96
C LYS A 404 -21.02 -13.06 -10.63
N ILE A 405 -20.23 -12.04 -10.28
CA ILE A 405 -19.38 -12.07 -9.09
C ILE A 405 -20.28 -12.05 -7.86
N ASN A 406 -20.06 -13.02 -6.96
CA ASN A 406 -20.71 -13.04 -5.66
C ASN A 406 -19.75 -12.47 -4.62
N TYR A 407 -20.31 -11.73 -3.68
CA TYR A 407 -19.60 -10.94 -2.69
C TYR A 407 -20.15 -11.25 -1.30
N ARG A 408 -19.34 -11.02 -0.26
CA ARG A 408 -19.89 -10.84 1.09
C ARG A 408 -20.66 -9.52 1.11
N PHE A 409 -21.58 -9.35 2.06
CA PHE A 409 -22.39 -8.13 2.10
C PHE A 409 -21.53 -6.85 2.21
N ILE A 410 -20.50 -6.90 3.05
CA ILE A 410 -19.53 -5.80 3.21
C ILE A 410 -18.83 -5.47 1.89
N ASP A 411 -18.42 -6.50 1.13
CA ASP A 411 -17.69 -6.30 -0.13
C ASP A 411 -18.61 -5.71 -1.21
N VAL A 412 -19.92 -6.03 -1.22
CA VAL A 412 -20.88 -5.38 -2.15
C VAL A 412 -21.02 -3.90 -1.80
N ARG A 413 -21.10 -3.58 -0.51
CA ARG A 413 -21.22 -2.19 -0.07
C ARG A 413 -19.97 -1.40 -0.44
N ASP A 414 -18.80 -1.93 -0.15
CA ASP A 414 -17.52 -1.31 -0.52
C ASP A 414 -17.38 -1.17 -2.05
N HIS A 415 -17.88 -2.13 -2.82
CA HIS A 415 -17.93 -2.05 -4.28
C HIS A 415 -18.87 -0.95 -4.80
N LEU A 416 -20.04 -0.79 -4.17
CA LEU A 416 -21.03 0.24 -4.53
C LEU A 416 -20.59 1.65 -4.14
N GLU A 417 -19.99 1.79 -2.95
CA GLU A 417 -19.42 3.05 -2.45
C GLU A 417 -18.09 3.40 -3.15
N GLY A 418 -17.40 2.38 -3.65
CA GLY A 418 -16.14 2.49 -4.37
C GLY A 418 -16.26 3.11 -5.76
N SER A 419 -15.14 3.03 -6.47
CA SER A 419 -14.86 3.75 -7.72
C SER A 419 -15.75 3.38 -8.91
N PHE A 420 -16.39 2.21 -8.89
CA PHE A 420 -17.19 1.71 -10.02
C PHE A 420 -18.61 2.27 -10.07
N HIS A 421 -19.26 2.49 -8.92
CA HIS A 421 -20.64 3.00 -8.88
C HIS A 421 -20.80 4.32 -8.12
N CYS A 422 -19.95 4.59 -7.12
CA CYS A 422 -20.01 5.80 -6.29
C CYS A 422 -21.43 6.12 -5.80
N VAL A 423 -22.14 5.09 -5.31
CA VAL A 423 -23.52 5.23 -4.82
C VAL A 423 -23.51 6.09 -3.56
N LEU A 424 -24.17 7.25 -3.63
CA LEU A 424 -24.21 8.23 -2.53
C LEU A 424 -25.18 7.84 -1.42
N LYS A 425 -26.29 7.17 -1.77
CA LYS A 425 -27.27 6.64 -0.81
C LYS A 425 -27.42 5.15 -1.07
N PHE A 426 -26.80 4.34 -0.22
CA PHE A 426 -26.95 2.90 -0.27
C PHE A 426 -28.33 2.52 0.26
N VAL A 427 -29.08 1.79 -0.56
CA VAL A 427 -30.38 1.18 -0.21
C VAL A 427 -30.25 -0.31 -0.52
N GLU A 428 -30.29 -1.16 0.50
CA GLU A 428 -30.05 -2.60 0.34
C GLU A 428 -30.94 -3.24 -0.73
N GLU A 429 -32.23 -2.87 -0.73
CA GLU A 429 -33.26 -3.43 -1.60
C GLU A 429 -33.09 -3.08 -3.08
N ASP A 430 -32.50 -1.91 -3.37
CA ASP A 430 -32.34 -1.43 -4.75
C ASP A 430 -30.98 -1.82 -5.34
N HIS A 431 -29.98 -2.02 -4.48
CA HIS A 431 -28.58 -2.17 -4.91
C HIS A 431 -27.99 -3.56 -4.69
N VAL A 432 -28.63 -4.40 -3.87
CA VAL A 432 -28.12 -5.73 -3.54
C VAL A 432 -29.12 -6.81 -3.94
N LEU A 433 -28.63 -7.87 -4.58
CA LEU A 433 -29.39 -9.07 -4.90
C LEU A 433 -28.82 -10.28 -4.16
N ILE A 434 -29.64 -11.29 -3.93
CA ILE A 434 -29.20 -12.60 -3.45
C ILE A 434 -29.19 -13.58 -4.62
N ASN A 435 -28.13 -14.39 -4.73
CA ASN A 435 -28.05 -15.44 -5.73
C ASN A 435 -28.95 -16.65 -5.40
N GLU A 436 -29.18 -17.54 -6.36
CA GLU A 436 -30.08 -18.70 -6.17
C GLU A 436 -29.67 -19.59 -4.99
N TYR A 437 -28.37 -19.79 -4.79
CA TYR A 437 -27.84 -20.55 -3.65
C TYR A 437 -28.17 -19.90 -2.30
N GLY A 438 -28.07 -18.58 -2.20
CA GLY A 438 -28.45 -17.82 -1.01
C GLY A 438 -29.95 -17.91 -0.71
N LEU A 439 -30.80 -17.91 -1.73
CA LEU A 439 -32.25 -18.10 -1.58
C LEU A 439 -32.58 -19.50 -1.04
N GLU A 440 -31.83 -20.53 -1.45
CA GLU A 440 -32.00 -21.89 -0.92
C GLU A 440 -31.61 -21.99 0.56
N ILE A 441 -30.49 -21.37 0.96
CA ILE A 441 -30.04 -21.30 2.36
C ILE A 441 -31.08 -20.57 3.22
N LEU A 442 -31.62 -19.45 2.71
CA LEU A 442 -32.66 -18.68 3.38
C LEU A 442 -33.87 -19.56 3.70
N ARG A 443 -34.45 -20.23 2.69
CA ARG A 443 -35.62 -21.12 2.86
C ARG A 443 -35.35 -22.22 3.90
N LYS A 444 -34.16 -22.82 3.88
CA LYS A 444 -33.75 -23.88 4.82
C LYS A 444 -33.60 -23.37 6.26
N ARG A 445 -33.11 -22.15 6.46
CA ARG A 445 -32.95 -21.56 7.80
C ARG A 445 -34.25 -21.03 8.39
N GLU A 446 -35.13 -20.49 7.55
CA GLU A 446 -36.45 -19.99 7.99
C GLU A 446 -37.36 -21.11 8.47
N TYR A 447 -37.30 -22.28 7.83
CA TYR A 447 -38.00 -23.47 8.31
C TYR A 447 -37.56 -23.91 9.71
N ARG A 448 -36.29 -23.67 10.08
CA ARG A 448 -35.77 -23.96 11.43
C ARG A 448 -36.05 -22.86 12.45
N TYR A 449 -36.32 -21.63 12.01
CA TYR A 449 -36.58 -20.48 12.88
C TYR A 449 -38.06 -20.39 13.29
N ASN A 450 -38.97 -20.95 12.47
CA ASN A 450 -40.41 -20.99 12.72
C ASN A 450 -40.88 -22.26 13.47
N ARG A 451 -39.96 -23.16 13.83
CA ARG A 451 -40.17 -24.25 14.80
C ARG A 451 -39.49 -23.85 16.10
#